data_AF-A0AAW5L830-F1
#
_entry.id   AF-A0AAW5L830-F1
#
_cell.length_a   1.000
_cell.length_b   1.000
_cell.length_c   1.000
_cell.angle_alpha   90.00
_cell.angle_beta   90.00
_cell.angle_gamma   90.00
#
_symmetry.space_group_name_H-M   'P 1'
#
loop_
_entity.id
_entity.type
_entity.pdbx_description
1 polymer ?
#
loop_
_entity_poly.entity_id
_entity_poly.type
_entity_poly.pdbx_seq_one_letter_code
_entity_poly.pdbx_strand_id
1 'polypeptide(L)'
;MVDRKVILTAYKKGPEAAISLFEETFSKSERSIEELENRSKKNSKNSHKPPSTDGLCKSITKSLRKPSNRQTGGQLGHKGHTLGLTTAPDHTITHSPTHCTCCNTSLHNEPVKG
;
A
#
# COMPACT_ATOMS: atom_id res chain seq x y z
N MET A 1 14.14 21.61 -20.39
CA MET A 1 14.35 23.02 -20.00
C MET A 1 14.61 23.79 -21.29
N VAL A 2 14.06 24.98 -21.48
CA VAL A 2 14.28 25.74 -22.72
C VAL A 2 15.72 26.27 -22.69
N ASP A 3 16.55 25.82 -23.62
CA ASP A 3 17.97 26.20 -23.65
C ASP A 3 18.18 27.62 -24.20
N ARG A 4 19.22 28.29 -23.69
CA ARG A 4 19.61 29.63 -24.13
C ARG A 4 19.78 29.75 -25.65
N LYS A 5 20.27 28.69 -26.30
CA LYS A 5 20.43 28.62 -27.76
C LYS A 5 19.08 28.73 -28.48
N VAL A 6 18.04 28.07 -27.97
CA VAL A 6 16.68 28.09 -28.53
C VAL A 6 16.08 29.49 -28.43
N ILE A 7 16.23 30.13 -27.27
CA ILE A 7 15.75 31.50 -27.03
C ILE A 7 16.43 32.48 -27.98
N LEU A 8 17.76 32.40 -28.11
CA LEU A 8 18.52 33.25 -29.03
C LEU A 8 18.13 33.02 -30.49
N THR A 9 17.86 31.78 -30.88
CA THR A 9 17.37 31.46 -32.23
C THR A 9 15.99 32.04 -32.49
N ALA A 10 15.06 31.95 -31.53
CA ALA A 10 13.74 32.55 -31.64
C ALA A 10 13.82 34.08 -31.74
N TYR A 11 14.63 34.72 -30.88
CA TYR A 11 14.84 36.17 -30.92
C TYR A 11 15.42 36.66 -32.26
N LYS A 12 16.40 35.92 -32.82
CA LYS A 12 16.96 36.22 -34.16
C LYS A 12 15.95 36.09 -35.30
N LYS A 13 14.92 35.25 -35.15
CA LYS A 13 13.82 35.10 -36.12
C LYS A 13 12.77 36.19 -36.01
N GLY A 14 12.84 37.02 -34.96
CA GLY A 14 11.94 38.14 -34.72
C GLY A 14 11.12 37.99 -33.44
N PRO A 15 10.46 39.09 -33.01
CA PRO A 15 9.72 39.14 -31.75
C PRO A 15 8.55 38.15 -31.70
N GLU A 16 7.83 37.98 -32.80
CA GLU A 16 6.69 37.03 -32.89
C GLU A 16 7.10 35.58 -32.60
N ALA A 17 8.27 35.16 -33.10
CA ALA A 17 8.78 33.82 -32.84
C ALA A 17 9.18 33.62 -31.38
N ALA A 18 9.64 34.68 -30.69
CA ALA A 18 9.95 34.63 -29.28
C ALA A 18 8.68 34.60 -28.41
N ILE A 19 7.66 35.40 -28.76
CA ILE A 19 6.36 35.40 -28.08
C ILE A 19 5.70 34.03 -28.17
N SER A 20 5.62 33.46 -29.38
CA SER A 20 5.06 32.12 -29.59
C SER A 20 5.79 31.03 -28.81
N LEU A 21 7.13 31.08 -28.77
CA LEU A 21 7.93 30.17 -27.94
C LEU A 21 7.57 30.31 -26.46
N PHE A 22 7.43 31.54 -25.95
CA PHE A 22 7.06 31.75 -24.56
C PHE A 22 5.66 31.23 -24.26
N GLU A 23 4.65 31.56 -25.07
CA GLU A 23 3.28 31.09 -24.90
C GLU A 23 3.18 29.57 -24.84
N GLU A 24 3.87 28.86 -25.75
CA GLU A 24 3.90 27.40 -25.74
C GLU A 24 4.52 26.86 -24.44
N THR A 25 5.64 27.47 -24.01
CA THR A 25 6.36 27.01 -22.81
C THR A 25 5.61 27.28 -21.52
N PHE A 26 4.93 28.43 -21.42
CA PHE A 26 4.05 28.75 -20.28
C PHE A 26 2.86 27.81 -20.25
N SER A 27 2.15 27.63 -21.36
CA SER A 27 1.00 26.72 -21.43
C SER A 27 1.38 25.29 -21.02
N LYS A 28 2.53 24.80 -21.49
CA LYS A 28 3.05 23.48 -21.10
C LYS A 28 3.40 23.40 -19.61
N SER A 29 3.99 24.45 -19.06
CA SER A 29 4.35 24.52 -17.64
C SER A 29 3.12 24.58 -16.76
N GLU A 30 2.13 25.41 -17.09
CA GLU A 30 0.84 25.50 -16.39
C GLU A 30 0.12 24.16 -16.36
N ARG A 31 0.03 23.46 -17.51
CA ARG A 31 -0.58 22.12 -17.57
C ARG A 31 0.14 21.12 -16.67
N SER A 32 1.48 21.15 -16.65
CA SER A 32 2.28 20.26 -15.81
C SER A 32 2.08 20.56 -14.32
N ILE A 33 2.03 21.84 -13.96
CA ILE A 33 1.74 22.29 -12.59
C ILE A 33 0.35 21.82 -12.17
N GLU A 34 -0.67 22.06 -13.00
CA GLU A 34 -2.04 21.65 -12.72
C GLU A 34 -2.14 20.12 -12.53
N GLU A 35 -1.52 19.33 -13.40
CA GLU A 35 -1.51 17.88 -13.28
C GLU A 35 -0.84 17.41 -11.98
N LEU A 36 0.32 17.98 -11.63
CA LEU A 36 1.05 17.66 -10.41
C LEU A 36 0.27 18.08 -9.16
N GLU A 37 -0.35 19.26 -9.17
CA GLU A 37 -1.23 19.72 -8.10
C GLU A 37 -2.43 18.80 -7.92
N ASN A 38 -3.10 18.43 -9.02
CA ASN A 38 -4.23 17.51 -9.01
C ASN A 38 -3.83 16.13 -8.49
N ARG A 39 -2.62 15.65 -8.83
CA ARG A 39 -2.09 14.40 -8.29
C ARG A 39 -1.79 14.49 -6.80
N SER A 40 -1.23 15.61 -6.34
CA SER A 40 -0.88 15.86 -4.94
C SER A 40 -2.11 16.02 -4.04
N LYS A 41 -3.17 16.67 -4.53
CA LYS A 41 -4.43 16.89 -3.79
C LYS A 41 -5.26 15.61 -3.62
N LYS A 42 -4.98 14.53 -4.37
CA LYS A 42 -5.72 13.25 -4.31
C LYS A 42 -5.23 12.37 -3.15
N ASN A 43 -6.15 12.00 -2.26
CA ASN A 43 -5.91 11.11 -1.11
C ASN A 43 -7.04 10.06 -0.98
N SER A 44 -6.97 9.19 0.02
CA SER A 44 -7.97 8.14 0.21
C SER A 44 -9.39 8.65 0.47
N LYS A 45 -9.55 9.91 0.90
CA LYS A 45 -10.86 10.51 1.19
C LYS A 45 -11.58 11.02 -0.06
N ASN A 46 -10.85 11.42 -1.09
CA ASN A 46 -11.42 12.08 -2.28
C ASN A 46 -11.14 11.34 -3.61
N SER A 47 -10.46 10.18 -3.59
CA SER A 47 -10.03 9.50 -4.82
C SER A 47 -10.30 7.99 -4.89
N HIS A 48 -11.12 7.43 -4.00
CA HIS A 48 -11.42 5.98 -3.91
C HIS A 48 -10.18 5.07 -3.73
N LYS A 49 -8.98 5.65 -3.59
CA LYS A 49 -7.75 4.92 -3.28
C LYS A 49 -7.82 4.37 -1.86
N PRO A 50 -7.25 3.18 -1.60
CA PRO A 50 -7.23 2.66 -0.25
C PRO A 50 -6.42 3.58 0.68
N PRO A 51 -6.78 3.68 1.97
CA PRO A 51 -6.02 4.44 2.95
C PRO A 51 -4.57 4.02 3.07
N SER A 52 -4.18 2.82 2.60
CA SER A 52 -2.78 2.38 2.53
C SER A 52 -1.92 3.27 1.62
N THR A 53 -2.48 3.84 0.55
CA THR A 53 -1.79 4.62 -0.49
C THR A 53 -1.32 6.01 -0.04
N ASP A 54 -1.96 6.60 0.97
CA ASP A 54 -1.63 7.94 1.47
C ASP A 54 -0.26 8.03 2.20
N GLY A 55 0.45 6.92 2.38
CA GLY A 55 1.80 6.89 2.97
C GLY A 55 1.89 7.48 4.39
N LEU A 56 2.96 8.21 4.68
CA LEU A 56 3.16 8.87 5.97
C LEU A 56 2.28 10.13 6.14
N CYS A 57 1.69 10.62 5.06
CA CYS A 57 0.79 11.78 5.06
C CYS A 57 -0.62 11.45 5.58
N LYS A 58 -0.88 10.18 5.93
CA LYS A 58 -2.14 9.78 6.56
C LYS A 58 -2.34 10.55 7.85
N SER A 59 -3.55 11.07 8.04
CA SER A 59 -3.93 11.64 9.33
C SER A 59 -3.82 10.56 10.40
N ILE A 60 -3.01 10.80 11.44
CA ILE A 60 -2.93 9.91 12.60
C ILE A 60 -4.32 9.85 13.24
N THR A 61 -4.98 8.70 13.12
CA THR A 61 -6.27 8.47 13.77
C THR A 61 -6.03 8.30 15.27
N LYS A 62 -6.42 9.32 16.04
CA LYS A 62 -6.46 9.20 17.49
C LYS A 62 -7.63 8.30 17.88
N SER A 63 -7.41 7.41 18.85
CA SER A 63 -8.49 6.59 19.42
C SER A 63 -9.57 7.51 20.00
N LEU A 64 -10.81 7.35 19.55
CA LEU A 64 -11.98 8.01 20.15
C LEU A 64 -12.41 7.33 21.47
N ARG A 65 -11.83 6.16 21.79
CA ARG A 65 -12.12 5.43 23.02
C ARG A 65 -11.66 6.26 24.21
N LYS A 66 -12.54 6.43 25.19
CA LYS A 66 -12.17 6.97 26.50
C LYS A 66 -11.09 6.07 27.14
N PRO A 67 -10.09 6.63 27.83
CA PRO A 67 -9.12 5.82 28.55
C PRO A 67 -9.84 4.96 29.58
N SER A 68 -9.44 3.69 29.69
CA SER A 68 -9.94 2.78 30.71
C SER A 68 -8.92 2.71 31.84
N ASN A 69 -9.39 2.69 33.07
CA ASN A 69 -8.56 2.43 34.25
C ASN A 69 -8.31 0.92 34.47
N ARG A 70 -8.84 0.07 33.58
CA ARG A 70 -8.65 -1.38 33.67
C ARG A 70 -7.26 -1.74 33.16
N GLN A 71 -6.59 -2.63 33.90
CA GLN A 71 -5.30 -3.17 33.48
C GLN A 71 -5.45 -3.93 32.15
N THR A 72 -4.39 -3.93 31.34
CA THR A 72 -4.32 -4.73 30.11
C THR A 72 -4.27 -6.22 30.46
N GLY A 73 -4.93 -7.06 29.66
CA GLY A 73 -5.01 -8.51 29.89
C GLY A 73 -6.19 -8.95 30.76
N GLY A 74 -6.06 -10.15 31.32
CA GLY A 74 -7.05 -10.76 32.18
C GLY A 74 -7.35 -9.89 33.40
N GLN A 75 -8.63 -9.69 33.68
CA GLN A 75 -9.05 -8.82 34.77
C GLN A 75 -8.91 -9.57 36.10
N LEU A 76 -8.54 -8.86 37.17
CA LEU A 76 -8.38 -9.46 38.49
C LEU A 76 -9.65 -10.23 38.90
N GLY A 77 -9.49 -11.50 39.29
CA GLY A 77 -10.58 -12.40 39.63
C GLY A 77 -11.10 -13.28 38.48
N HIS A 78 -10.69 -13.05 37.23
CA HIS A 78 -11.02 -13.95 36.13
C HIS A 78 -10.14 -15.20 36.18
N LYS A 79 -10.77 -16.38 36.29
CA LYS A 79 -10.06 -17.65 36.16
C LYS A 79 -9.56 -17.80 34.72
N GLY A 80 -8.26 -18.07 34.56
CA GLY A 80 -7.70 -18.42 33.25
C GLY A 80 -8.14 -19.83 32.83
N HIS A 81 -8.46 -20.00 31.56
CA HIS A 81 -8.68 -21.31 30.93
C HIS A 81 -7.53 -21.64 30.00
N THR A 82 -6.33 -21.79 30.57
CA THR A 82 -5.18 -22.26 29.79
C THR A 82 -5.33 -23.76 29.61
N LEU A 83 -5.38 -24.24 28.36
CA LEU A 83 -5.31 -25.67 28.07
C LEU A 83 -3.95 -26.20 28.52
N GLY A 84 -3.96 -27.18 29.43
CA GLY A 84 -2.75 -27.91 29.79
C GLY A 84 -2.34 -28.84 28.66
N LEU A 85 -1.04 -29.02 28.45
CA LEU A 85 -0.54 -30.09 27.60
C LEU A 85 -0.93 -31.44 28.23
N THR A 86 -1.60 -32.29 27.45
CA THR A 86 -1.95 -33.66 27.85
C THR A 86 -1.07 -34.65 27.08
N THR A 87 -0.63 -35.70 27.76
CA THR A 87 0.06 -36.83 27.13
C THR A 87 -0.93 -37.78 26.43
N ALA A 88 -2.21 -37.72 26.79
CA ALA A 88 -3.28 -38.53 26.24
C ALA A 88 -4.35 -37.62 25.61
N PRO A 89 -4.37 -37.45 24.27
CA PRO A 89 -5.42 -36.73 23.58
C PRO A 89 -6.70 -37.59 23.46
N ASP A 90 -7.87 -36.95 23.49
CA ASP A 90 -9.15 -37.65 23.27
C ASP A 90 -9.27 -38.19 21.83
N HIS A 91 -8.73 -37.45 20.87
CA HIS A 91 -8.71 -37.82 19.46
C HIS A 91 -7.38 -37.45 18.80
N THR A 92 -6.85 -38.37 17.99
CA THR A 92 -5.71 -38.12 17.12
C THR A 92 -6.17 -38.24 15.68
N ILE A 93 -5.93 -37.21 14.87
CA ILE A 93 -6.26 -37.19 13.44
C ILE A 93 -4.94 -37.15 12.66
N THR A 94 -4.66 -38.18 11.88
CA THR A 94 -3.50 -38.21 10.99
C THR A 94 -3.87 -37.53 9.68
N HIS A 95 -3.14 -36.47 9.33
CA HIS A 95 -3.26 -35.82 8.03
C HIS A 95 -2.11 -36.25 7.13
N SER A 96 -2.41 -37.07 6.12
CA SER A 96 -1.46 -37.42 5.05
C SER A 96 -1.85 -36.73 3.74
N PRO A 97 -0.86 -36.27 2.93
CA PRO A 97 -1.15 -35.71 1.63
C PRO A 97 -1.70 -36.79 0.69
N THR A 98 -2.79 -36.49 0.00
CA THR A 98 -3.38 -37.42 -1.00
C THR A 98 -2.70 -37.33 -2.36
N HIS A 99 -2.05 -36.21 -2.65
CA HIS A 99 -1.40 -35.92 -3.93
C HIS A 99 -0.04 -35.25 -3.72
N CYS A 100 0.89 -35.51 -4.63
CA CYS A 100 2.19 -34.85 -4.66
C CYS A 100 2.04 -33.37 -4.98
N THR A 101 2.64 -32.48 -4.19
CA THR A 101 2.59 -31.02 -4.42
C THR A 101 3.35 -30.58 -5.67
N CYS A 102 4.25 -31.43 -6.21
CA CYS A 102 5.04 -31.13 -7.41
C CYS A 102 4.35 -31.60 -8.71
N CYS A 103 3.82 -32.83 -8.74
CA CYS A 103 3.30 -33.46 -9.96
C CYS A 103 1.81 -33.85 -9.87
N ASN A 104 1.15 -33.60 -8.74
CA ASN A 104 -0.25 -33.96 -8.47
C ASN A 104 -0.58 -35.46 -8.64
N THR A 105 0.43 -36.33 -8.67
CA THR A 105 0.24 -37.78 -8.69
C THR A 105 -0.33 -38.26 -7.35
N SER A 106 -1.24 -39.23 -7.39
CA SER A 106 -1.85 -39.81 -6.19
C SER A 106 -0.81 -40.50 -5.32
N LEU A 107 -0.84 -40.23 -4.01
CA LEU A 107 0.05 -40.80 -3.00
C LEU A 107 -0.64 -41.89 -2.16
N HIS A 108 -1.85 -42.30 -2.51
CA HIS A 108 -2.63 -43.26 -1.70
C HIS A 108 -1.93 -44.61 -1.47
N ASN A 109 -1.10 -45.04 -2.41
CA ASN A 109 -0.37 -46.31 -2.36
C ASN A 109 1.14 -46.13 -2.15
N GLU A 110 1.60 -44.90 -1.92
CA GLU A 110 3.02 -44.62 -1.70
C GLU A 110 3.37 -44.81 -0.21
N PRO A 111 4.49 -45.50 0.11
CA PRO A 111 4.90 -45.67 1.49
C PRO A 111 5.30 -44.34 2.10
N VAL A 112 4.81 -44.05 3.31
CA VAL A 112 5.27 -42.91 4.11
C VAL A 112 6.72 -43.17 4.50
N LYS A 113 7.65 -42.39 3.94
CA LYS A 113 9.06 -42.39 4.36
C LYS A 113 9.21 -41.36 5.47
N GLY A 114 9.40 -41.84 6.69
CA GLY A 114 9.75 -41.06 7.88
C GLY A 114 11.21 -41.25 8.25
#